data_AF-A0A7C2TKL8-F1
#
_entry.id   AF-A0A7C2TKL8-F1
#
_cell.length_a   1.000
_cell.length_b   1.000
_cell.length_c   1.000
_cell.angle_alpha   90.00
_cell.angle_beta   90.00
_cell.angle_gamma   90.00
#
_symmetry.space_group_name_H-M   'P 1'
#
loop_
_entity.id
_entity.type
_entity.pdbx_description
1 polymer ?
#
loop_
_entity_poly.entity_id
_entity_poly.type
_entity_poly.pdbx_seq_one_letter_code
_entity_poly.pdbx_strand_id
1 'polypeptide(L)'
;ARRDTFERITVPRDSYLEEIGRILNNIQENLKERAWRRMESLIERAETLEDIAKSQKVNVIHWCGSEECARRIDQETGKNVLGIPVDSEGKSGRCAVCGKETNIVCYVGKSY
;
A
#
# COMPACT_ATOMS: atom_id res chain seq x y z
N ALA A 1 16.65 -11.95 23.81
CA ALA A 1 16.79 -10.78 22.91
C ALA A 1 15.48 -10.65 22.14
N ARG A 2 15.00 -9.42 21.93
CA ARG A 2 13.81 -9.13 21.12
C ARG A 2 14.00 -9.69 19.71
N ARG A 3 13.00 -10.37 19.14
CA ARG A 3 13.18 -11.04 17.82
C ARG A 3 13.12 -10.07 16.65
N ASP A 4 12.38 -8.98 16.82
CA ASP A 4 12.20 -7.92 15.83
C ASP A 4 13.44 -7.03 15.66
N THR A 5 14.14 -6.71 16.76
CA THR A 5 15.30 -5.79 16.78
C THR A 5 16.62 -6.43 17.23
N PHE A 6 16.61 -7.66 17.75
CA PHE A 6 17.75 -8.33 18.40
C PHE A 6 18.28 -7.64 19.68
N GLU A 7 17.58 -6.64 20.19
CA GLU A 7 17.96 -5.92 21.41
C GLU A 7 17.85 -6.80 22.65
N ARG A 8 18.75 -6.58 23.61
CA ARG A 8 18.76 -7.24 24.92
C ARG A 8 18.48 -6.20 25.98
N ILE A 9 17.60 -6.56 26.91
CA ILE A 9 17.17 -5.71 28.01
C ILE A 9 17.19 -6.54 29.29
N THR A 10 17.65 -5.93 30.37
CA THR A 10 17.67 -6.50 31.71
C THR A 10 16.52 -5.89 32.50
N VAL A 11 15.73 -6.73 33.15
CA VAL A 11 14.51 -6.31 33.84
C VAL A 11 14.58 -6.78 35.30
N PRO A 12 14.26 -5.91 36.28
CA PRO A 12 14.15 -6.30 37.68
C PRO A 12 13.09 -7.40 37.89
N ARG A 13 13.33 -8.29 38.86
CA ARG A 13 12.41 -9.41 39.16
C ARG A 13 11.06 -8.93 39.67
N ASP A 14 10.97 -7.74 40.23
CA ASP A 14 9.72 -7.23 40.83
C ASP A 14 8.78 -6.61 39.78
N SER A 15 9.32 -6.20 38.61
CA SER A 15 8.56 -5.53 37.54
C SER A 15 8.47 -6.33 36.24
N TYR A 16 8.99 -7.57 36.21
CA TYR A 16 9.12 -8.34 34.97
C TYR A 16 7.80 -8.63 34.24
N LEU A 17 6.69 -8.83 34.97
CA LEU A 17 5.39 -9.11 34.34
C LEU A 17 4.86 -7.90 33.56
N GLU A 18 4.91 -6.72 34.15
CA GLU A 18 4.51 -5.46 33.50
C GLU A 18 5.40 -5.18 32.29
N GLU A 19 6.71 -5.36 32.46
CA GLU A 19 7.69 -5.11 31.42
C GLU A 19 7.55 -6.09 30.24
N ILE A 20 7.25 -7.37 30.49
CA ILE A 20 6.93 -8.33 29.42
C ILE A 20 5.71 -7.86 28.62
N GLY A 21 4.64 -7.42 29.28
CA GLY A 21 3.45 -6.90 28.60
C GLY A 21 3.78 -5.70 27.71
N ARG A 22 4.56 -4.75 28.25
CA ARG A 22 5.05 -3.58 27.50
C ARG A 22 5.90 -3.97 26.29
N ILE A 23 6.81 -4.92 26.46
CA ILE A 23 7.67 -5.41 25.37
C ILE A 23 6.83 -6.05 24.26
N LEU A 24 5.85 -6.89 24.59
CA LEU A 24 4.99 -7.53 23.59
C LEU A 24 4.20 -6.51 22.78
N ASN A 25 3.64 -5.49 23.44
CA ASN A 25 2.95 -4.40 22.76
C ASN A 25 3.92 -3.63 21.83
N ASN A 26 5.10 -3.29 22.31
CA ASN A 26 6.12 -2.60 21.51
C ASN A 26 6.57 -3.43 20.29
N ILE A 27 6.67 -4.76 20.41
CA ILE A 27 6.99 -5.65 19.28
C ILE A 27 5.88 -5.57 18.23
N GLN A 28 4.63 -5.67 18.66
CA GLN A 28 3.48 -5.60 17.75
C GLN A 28 3.43 -4.26 17.01
N GLU A 29 3.62 -3.15 17.73
CA GLU A 29 3.65 -1.80 17.15
C GLU A 29 4.81 -1.64 16.16
N ASN A 30 6.02 -2.07 16.53
CA ASN A 30 7.19 -1.99 15.65
C ASN A 30 6.99 -2.78 14.35
N LEU A 31 6.44 -4.00 14.44
CA LEU A 31 6.18 -4.84 13.27
C LEU A 31 5.12 -4.20 12.37
N LYS A 32 4.03 -3.69 12.96
CA LYS A 32 2.97 -2.98 12.24
C LYS A 32 3.52 -1.74 11.53
N GLU A 33 4.23 -0.89 12.24
CA GLU A 33 4.77 0.35 11.70
C GLU A 33 5.78 0.08 10.56
N ARG A 34 6.68 -0.89 10.75
CA ARG A 34 7.64 -1.28 9.71
C ARG A 34 6.95 -1.82 8.46
N ALA A 35 5.93 -2.67 8.63
CA ALA A 35 5.15 -3.19 7.52
C ALA A 35 4.38 -2.07 6.81
N TRP A 36 3.78 -1.16 7.57
CA TRP A 36 3.02 -0.02 7.06
C TRP A 36 3.91 0.92 6.22
N ARG A 37 5.04 1.35 6.76
CA ARG A 37 6.02 2.19 6.03
C ARG A 37 6.52 1.53 4.76
N ARG A 38 6.75 0.20 4.80
CA ARG A 38 7.16 -0.56 3.61
C ARG A 38 6.04 -0.61 2.57
N MET A 39 4.80 -0.80 3.00
CA MET A 39 3.65 -0.79 2.10
C MET A 39 3.50 0.58 1.43
N GLU A 40 3.55 1.67 2.20
CA GLU A 40 3.47 3.04 1.67
C GLU A 40 4.61 3.37 0.69
N SER A 41 5.84 2.92 0.95
CA SER A 41 6.97 3.18 0.05
C SER A 41 6.91 2.40 -1.27
N LEU A 42 6.09 1.35 -1.32
CA LEU A 42 5.78 0.55 -2.52
C LEU A 42 4.54 1.05 -3.26
N ILE A 43 3.94 2.16 -2.84
CA ILE A 43 2.82 2.82 -3.53
C ILE A 43 3.35 4.11 -4.17
N GLU A 44 3.05 4.31 -5.45
CA GLU A 44 3.37 5.54 -6.17
C GLU A 44 2.21 5.99 -7.06
N ARG A 45 2.22 7.25 -7.50
CA ARG A 45 1.19 7.77 -8.42
C ARG A 45 1.66 7.60 -9.86
N ALA A 46 0.72 7.24 -10.73
CA ALA A 46 0.94 7.18 -12.17
C ALA A 46 -0.24 7.83 -12.89
N GLU A 47 0.04 8.44 -14.05
CA GLU A 47 -0.99 9.14 -14.84
C GLU A 47 -1.22 8.50 -16.21
N THR A 48 -0.29 7.67 -16.69
CA THR A 48 -0.39 7.01 -17.99
C THR A 48 -0.19 5.50 -17.91
N LEU A 49 -0.66 4.77 -18.93
CA LEU A 49 -0.43 3.34 -19.07
C LEU A 49 1.07 2.98 -19.15
N GLU A 50 1.88 3.85 -19.75
CA GLU A 50 3.33 3.64 -19.82
C GLU A 50 4.01 3.69 -18.45
N ASP A 51 3.60 4.63 -17.59
CA ASP A 51 4.11 4.73 -16.22
C ASP A 51 3.73 3.47 -15.42
N ILE A 52 2.49 3.02 -15.57
CA ILE A 52 2.00 1.80 -14.95
C ILE A 52 2.81 0.59 -15.42
N ALA A 53 3.07 0.44 -16.72
CA ALA A 53 3.83 -0.68 -17.27
C ALA A 53 5.30 -0.71 -16.80
N LYS A 54 5.95 0.45 -16.69
CA LYS A 54 7.37 0.55 -16.26
C LYS A 54 7.55 0.36 -14.76
N SER A 55 6.57 0.77 -13.96
CA SER A 55 6.61 0.66 -12.51
C SER A 55 6.71 -0.79 -12.04
N GLN A 56 7.50 -1.07 -11.00
CA GLN A 56 7.48 -2.36 -10.28
C GLN A 56 6.67 -2.29 -8.97
N LYS A 57 6.03 -1.14 -8.73
CA LYS A 57 5.27 -0.81 -7.53
C LYS A 57 3.76 -0.89 -7.80
N VAL A 58 2.99 -0.70 -6.73
CA VAL A 58 1.55 -0.47 -6.82
C VAL A 58 1.33 0.98 -7.23
N ASN A 59 0.53 1.20 -8.26
CA ASN A 59 0.25 2.51 -8.82
C ASN A 59 -1.13 3.00 -8.38
N VAL A 60 -1.22 4.23 -7.89
CA VAL A 60 -2.46 4.96 -7.68
C VAL A 60 -2.75 5.75 -8.93
N ILE A 61 -3.86 5.45 -9.58
CA ILE A 61 -4.27 6.10 -10.82
C ILE A 61 -5.68 6.64 -10.69
N HIS A 62 -6.00 7.63 -11.51
CA HIS A 62 -7.39 8.01 -11.74
C HIS A 62 -8.02 7.03 -12.73
N TRP A 63 -9.20 6.51 -12.40
CA TRP A 63 -9.90 5.53 -13.21
C TRP A 63 -11.37 5.89 -13.37
N CYS A 64 -11.93 5.68 -14.56
CA CYS A 64 -13.31 6.04 -14.87
C CYS A 64 -14.34 4.99 -14.42
N GLY A 65 -13.90 3.85 -13.87
CA GLY A 65 -14.78 2.77 -13.43
C GLY A 65 -15.24 1.81 -14.54
N SER A 66 -14.85 2.03 -15.80
CA SER A 66 -15.28 1.17 -16.91
C SER A 66 -14.44 -0.11 -17.01
N GLU A 67 -15.13 -1.24 -17.26
CA GLU A 67 -14.50 -2.54 -17.50
C GLU A 67 -13.56 -2.51 -18.71
N GLU A 68 -13.90 -1.75 -19.76
CA GLU A 68 -13.04 -1.53 -20.92
C GLU A 68 -11.68 -0.94 -20.54
N CYS A 69 -11.67 0.06 -19.65
CA CYS A 69 -10.41 0.65 -19.19
C CYS A 69 -9.63 -0.31 -18.30
N ALA A 70 -10.30 -1.12 -17.47
CA ALA A 70 -9.64 -2.14 -16.67
C ALA A 70 -8.98 -3.22 -17.55
N ARG A 71 -9.67 -3.69 -18.60
CA ARG A 71 -9.12 -4.64 -19.58
C ARG A 71 -7.92 -4.08 -20.33
N ARG A 72 -7.94 -2.80 -20.71
CA ARG A 72 -6.79 -2.16 -21.36
C ARG A 72 -5.58 -2.07 -20.44
N ILE A 73 -5.79 -1.76 -19.16
CA ILE A 73 -4.71 -1.77 -18.16
C ILE A 73 -4.08 -3.16 -18.09
N ASP A 74 -4.88 -4.22 -17.98
CA ASP A 74 -4.37 -5.59 -17.95
C ASP A 74 -3.60 -5.96 -19.23
N GLN A 75 -4.20 -5.73 -20.40
CA GLN A 75 -3.58 -6.08 -21.69
C GLN A 75 -2.30 -5.30 -22.00
N GLU A 76 -2.27 -4.00 -21.71
CA GLU A 76 -1.14 -3.12 -22.08
C GLU A 76 -0.04 -3.10 -21.00
N THR A 77 -0.37 -3.39 -19.74
CA THR A 77 0.58 -3.26 -18.61
C THR A 77 0.87 -4.56 -17.87
N GLY A 78 0.07 -5.61 -18.09
CA GLY A 78 0.15 -6.88 -17.36
C GLY A 78 -0.19 -6.77 -15.88
N LYS A 79 -0.98 -5.76 -15.50
CA LYS A 79 -1.37 -5.45 -14.11
C LYS A 79 -2.88 -5.33 -13.99
N ASN A 80 -3.37 -5.68 -12.81
CA ASN A 80 -4.81 -5.69 -12.50
C ASN A 80 -5.19 -4.53 -11.59
N VAL A 81 -6.44 -4.11 -11.69
CA VAL A 81 -7.07 -3.20 -10.73
C VAL A 81 -7.30 -3.98 -9.43
N LEU A 82 -6.68 -3.53 -8.34
CA LEU A 82 -6.75 -4.17 -7.03
C LEU A 82 -7.95 -3.70 -6.22
N GLY A 83 -8.34 -2.43 -6.36
CA GLY A 83 -9.47 -1.86 -5.64
C GLY A 83 -9.42 -0.33 -5.54
N ILE A 84 -10.52 0.23 -5.02
CA ILE A 84 -10.69 1.65 -4.74
C ILE A 84 -10.44 1.87 -3.24
N PRO A 85 -9.64 2.87 -2.84
CA PRO A 85 -9.45 3.19 -1.43
C PRO A 85 -10.78 3.62 -0.78
N VAL A 86 -11.09 3.08 0.40
CA VAL A 86 -12.34 3.39 1.12
C VAL A 86 -12.37 4.83 1.63
N ASP A 87 -11.22 5.35 2.06
CA ASP A 87 -11.10 6.67 2.70
C ASP A 87 -10.62 7.78 1.74
N SER A 88 -10.63 7.56 0.42
CA SER A 88 -10.20 8.62 -0.50
C SER A 88 -11.32 9.64 -0.70
N GLU A 89 -11.13 10.86 -0.17
CA GLU A 89 -11.83 12.03 -0.70
C GLU A 89 -11.46 12.16 -2.17
N GLY A 90 -12.42 11.87 -3.05
CA GLY A 90 -12.19 11.75 -4.47
C GLY A 90 -11.45 12.98 -5.02
N LYS A 91 -10.27 12.75 -5.58
CA LYS A 91 -9.47 13.80 -6.21
C LYS A 91 -9.86 13.89 -7.67
N SER A 92 -10.22 15.08 -8.11
CA SER A 92 -10.48 15.34 -9.51
C SER A 92 -9.22 15.10 -10.34
N GLY A 93 -9.39 14.29 -11.37
CA GLY A 93 -8.33 13.94 -12.30
C GLY A 93 -8.91 13.40 -13.60
N ARG A 94 -8.02 12.91 -14.46
CA ARG A 94 -8.38 12.30 -15.74
C ARG A 94 -7.99 10.84 -15.72
N CYS A 95 -8.87 9.99 -16.25
CA CYS A 95 -8.61 8.57 -16.33
C CYS A 95 -7.33 8.29 -17.12
N ALA A 96 -6.42 7.50 -16.55
CA ALA A 96 -5.13 7.17 -17.16
C ALA A 96 -5.21 6.42 -18.50
N VAL A 97 -6.41 5.95 -18.87
CA VAL A 97 -6.67 5.11 -20.06
C VAL A 97 -7.43 5.85 -21.15
N CYS A 98 -8.53 6.54 -20.79
CA CYS A 98 -9.44 7.18 -21.73
C CYS A 98 -9.49 8.71 -21.61
N GLY A 99 -8.80 9.31 -20.63
CA GLY A 99 -8.74 10.75 -20.43
C GLY A 99 -10.02 11.40 -19.88
N LYS A 100 -11.11 10.64 -19.68
CA LYS A 100 -12.36 11.15 -19.08
C LYS A 100 -12.12 11.67 -17.67
N GLU A 101 -12.82 12.74 -17.30
CA GLU A 101 -12.78 13.27 -15.94
C GLU A 101 -13.38 12.25 -14.95
N THR A 102 -12.72 12.11 -13.80
CA THR A 102 -13.13 11.20 -12.73
C THR A 102 -12.62 11.72 -11.39
N ASN A 103 -13.38 11.45 -10.33
CA ASN A 103 -12.96 11.66 -8.95
C ASN A 103 -12.51 10.35 -8.28
N ILE A 104 -12.56 9.24 -9.02
CA ILE A 104 -12.26 7.90 -8.50
C ILE A 104 -10.78 7.61 -8.71
N VAL A 105 -10.11 7.25 -7.63
CA VAL A 105 -8.75 6.70 -7.64
C VAL A 105 -8.79 5.20 -7.40
N CYS A 106 -7.91 4.44 -8.04
CA CYS A 106 -7.76 3.02 -7.79
C CYS A 106 -6.29 2.60 -7.70
N TYR A 107 -6.05 1.47 -7.04
CA TYR A 107 -4.76 0.82 -6.99
C TYR A 107 -4.63 -0.17 -8.15
N VAL A 108 -3.49 -0.14 -8.83
CA VAL A 108 -3.14 -1.05 -9.93
C VAL A 108 -1.80 -1.70 -9.63
N GLY A 109 -1.74 -3.02 -9.76
CA GLY A 109 -0.54 -3.79 -9.46
C GLY A 109 -0.58 -5.20 -10.03
N LYS A 110 0.55 -5.89 -9.96
CA LYS A 110 0.60 -7.31 -10.32
C LYS A 110 -0.03 -8.13 -9.18
N SER A 111 -1.03 -8.94 -9.50
CA SER A 111 -1.63 -9.90 -8.58
C SER A 111 -0.89 -11.25 -8.65
N TYR A 112 -0.86 -11.98 -7.53
CA TYR A 112 -0.27 -13.31 -7.42
C TYR A 112 -1.20 -14.41 -7.91
#